data_AF-A0A2V7XNW6-F1
#
_entry.id   AF-A0A2V7XNW6-F1
#
_cell.length_a   1.000
_cell.length_b   1.000
_cell.length_c   1.000
_cell.angle_alpha   90.00
_cell.angle_beta   90.00
_cell.angle_gamma   90.00
#
_symmetry.space_group_name_H-M   'P 1'
#
loop_
_entity.id
_entity.type
_entity.pdbx_description
1 polymer ?
#
loop_
_entity_poly.entity_id
_entity_poly.type
_entity_poly.pdbx_seq_one_letter_code
_entity_poly.pdbx_strand_id
1 'polypeptide(L)'
;MRALRAVAIVITLLATIYAIDVWVVLPYECNLNVKRGMKRITSFESLPQGSLEAVRLARLTADELEPCVLRTGSNIGADMVLAASYRVVGQPRRALEVYELALEYDRRPELYFNLGQVQAELGDQLSAVRNFTTACLYDPEYFDVISKEQPEVRNAVRAYLQANTPQ
;
A
#
# COMPACT_ATOMS: atom_id res chain seq x y z
N MET A 1 -31.31 -16.21 41.45
CA MET A 1 -29.96 -16.79 41.21
C MET A 1 -29.81 -17.50 39.86
N ARG A 2 -30.73 -18.39 39.43
CA ARG A 2 -30.60 -19.11 38.13
C ARG A 2 -30.67 -18.21 36.89
N ALA A 3 -31.60 -17.25 36.86
CA ALA A 3 -31.71 -16.29 35.76
C ALA A 3 -30.45 -15.41 35.61
N LEU A 4 -29.89 -14.94 36.72
CA LEU A 4 -28.66 -14.15 36.74
C LEU A 4 -27.46 -14.94 36.15
N ARG A 5 -27.37 -16.24 36.49
CA ARG A 5 -26.34 -17.14 35.92
C ARG A 5 -26.53 -17.35 34.43
N ALA A 6 -27.77 -17.54 33.96
CA ALA A 6 -28.06 -17.69 32.53
C ALA A 6 -27.67 -16.43 31.74
N VAL A 7 -28.00 -15.23 32.26
CA VAL A 7 -27.61 -13.95 31.65
C VAL A 7 -26.09 -13.81 31.60
N ALA A 8 -25.38 -14.12 32.68
CA ALA A 8 -23.92 -14.06 32.71
C ALA A 8 -23.29 -15.00 31.66
N ILE A 9 -23.80 -16.22 31.51
CA ILE A 9 -23.32 -17.17 30.48
C ILE A 9 -23.52 -16.59 29.08
N VAL A 10 -24.69 -16.05 28.76
CA VAL A 10 -24.96 -15.46 27.45
C VAL A 10 -24.02 -14.29 27.17
N ILE A 11 -23.79 -13.39 28.14
CA ILE A 11 -22.86 -12.28 27.98
C ILE A 11 -21.44 -12.79 27.71
N THR A 12 -20.98 -13.80 28.46
CA THR A 12 -19.65 -14.38 28.23
C THR A 12 -19.54 -15.01 26.86
N LEU A 13 -20.57 -15.72 26.37
CA LEU A 13 -20.58 -16.31 25.03
C LEU A 13 -20.51 -15.24 23.94
N LEU A 14 -21.33 -14.20 24.03
CA LEU A 14 -21.32 -13.10 23.07
C LEU A 14 -19.98 -12.37 23.06
N ALA A 15 -19.40 -12.12 24.25
CA ALA A 15 -18.08 -11.51 24.36
C ALA A 15 -16.98 -12.40 23.76
N THR A 16 -17.03 -13.72 23.96
CA THR A 16 -16.07 -14.65 23.35
C THR A 16 -16.19 -14.72 21.84
N ILE A 17 -17.41 -14.74 21.29
CA ILE A 17 -17.63 -14.73 19.83
C ILE A 17 -17.06 -13.44 19.24
N TYR A 18 -17.41 -12.29 19.82
CA TYR A 18 -16.88 -11.01 19.39
C TYR A 18 -15.35 -10.95 19.45
N ALA A 19 -14.75 -11.49 20.51
CA ALA A 19 -13.30 -11.54 20.65
C ALA A 19 -12.65 -12.44 19.58
N ILE A 20 -13.24 -13.59 19.26
CA ILE A 20 -12.74 -14.47 18.20
C ILE A 20 -12.81 -13.77 16.84
N ASP A 21 -13.93 -13.11 16.53
CA ASP A 21 -14.12 -12.43 15.26
C ASP A 21 -13.10 -11.29 15.07
N VAL A 22 -12.88 -10.48 16.10
CA VAL A 22 -11.99 -9.32 16.03
C VAL A 22 -10.50 -9.70 16.07
N TRP A 23 -10.12 -10.64 16.92
CA TRP A 23 -8.70 -10.93 17.19
C TRP A 23 -8.15 -12.12 16.41
N VAL A 24 -9.01 -12.97 15.84
CA VAL A 24 -8.58 -14.18 15.12
C VAL A 24 -9.05 -14.14 13.67
N VAL A 25 -10.37 -14.02 13.44
CA VAL A 25 -10.95 -14.16 12.10
C VAL A 25 -10.56 -12.98 11.21
N LEU A 26 -10.76 -11.74 11.68
CA LEU A 26 -10.45 -10.55 10.88
C LEU A 26 -8.98 -10.48 10.46
N PRO A 27 -7.97 -10.61 11.36
CA PRO A 27 -6.56 -10.59 10.94
C PRO A 27 -6.21 -11.74 9.98
N TYR A 28 -6.80 -12.91 10.18
CA TYR A 28 -6.61 -14.06 9.29
C TYR A 28 -7.14 -13.78 7.87
N GLU A 29 -8.38 -13.28 7.75
CA GLU A 29 -8.98 -12.91 6.47
C GLU A 29 -8.17 -11.81 5.78
N CYS A 30 -7.72 -10.80 6.53
CA CYS A 30 -6.88 -9.74 5.99
C CYS A 30 -5.57 -10.29 5.42
N ASN A 31 -4.89 -11.17 6.14
CA ASN A 31 -3.67 -11.83 5.63
C ASN A 31 -3.92 -12.66 4.36
N LEU A 32 -5.09 -13.30 4.25
CA LEU A 32 -5.47 -14.02 3.03
C LEU A 32 -5.78 -13.06 1.87
N ASN A 33 -6.46 -11.95 2.14
CA ASN A 33 -6.78 -10.93 1.15
C ASN A 33 -5.51 -10.29 0.60
N VAL A 34 -4.50 -10.04 1.45
CA VAL A 34 -3.19 -9.54 1.00
C VAL A 34 -2.55 -10.52 0.03
N LYS A 35 -2.51 -11.82 0.35
CA LYS A 35 -1.94 -12.84 -0.55
C LYS A 35 -2.67 -12.91 -1.89
N ARG A 36 -4.00 -12.85 -1.87
CA ARG A 36 -4.83 -12.83 -3.09
C ARG A 36 -4.61 -11.55 -3.90
N GLY A 37 -4.59 -10.41 -3.23
CA GLY A 37 -4.36 -9.09 -3.80
C GLY A 37 -2.99 -9.00 -4.48
N MET A 38 -1.91 -9.43 -3.80
CA MET A 38 -0.57 -9.49 -4.38
C MET A 38 -0.54 -10.30 -5.67
N LYS A 39 -1.17 -11.49 -5.68
CA LYS A 39 -1.22 -12.33 -6.89
C LYS A 39 -1.95 -11.65 -8.05
N ARG A 40 -2.98 -10.84 -7.76
CA ARG A 40 -3.69 -10.05 -8.78
C ARG A 40 -2.81 -8.89 -9.28
N ILE A 41 -2.19 -8.14 -8.38
CA ILE A 41 -1.32 -7.00 -8.75
C ILE A 41 -0.12 -7.46 -9.58
N THR A 42 0.57 -8.54 -9.22
CA THR A 42 1.72 -9.04 -9.99
C THR A 42 1.33 -9.50 -11.39
N SER A 43 0.06 -9.88 -11.60
CA SER A 43 -0.44 -10.21 -12.93
C SER A 43 -0.71 -8.99 -13.81
N PHE A 44 -0.64 -7.76 -13.29
CA PHE A 44 -0.91 -6.56 -14.09
C PHE A 44 0.15 -6.30 -15.15
N GLU A 45 1.40 -6.72 -14.92
CA GLU A 45 2.49 -6.57 -15.88
C GLU A 45 2.23 -7.35 -17.18
N SER A 46 1.47 -8.44 -17.11
CA SER A 46 1.08 -9.20 -18.31
C SER A 46 -0.19 -8.68 -18.98
N LEU A 47 -0.89 -7.73 -18.34
CA LEU A 47 -2.11 -7.14 -18.88
C LEU A 47 -1.79 -5.88 -19.71
N PRO A 48 -2.51 -5.65 -20.82
CA PRO A 48 -2.40 -4.40 -21.56
C PRO A 48 -2.69 -3.19 -20.66
N GLN A 49 -1.93 -2.11 -20.85
CA GLN A 49 -2.20 -0.84 -20.18
C GLN A 49 -3.64 -0.39 -20.43
N GLY A 50 -4.33 0.03 -19.36
CA GLY A 50 -5.73 0.44 -19.44
C GLY A 50 -6.73 -0.70 -19.65
N SER A 51 -6.32 -1.97 -19.48
CA SER A 51 -7.25 -3.09 -19.59
C SER A 51 -8.36 -3.01 -18.52
N LEU A 52 -9.60 -3.21 -18.96
CA LEU A 52 -10.77 -3.26 -18.07
C LEU A 52 -10.60 -4.34 -16.99
N GLU A 53 -9.91 -5.43 -17.31
CA GLU A 53 -9.61 -6.51 -16.38
C GLU A 53 -8.70 -6.06 -15.23
N ALA A 54 -7.62 -5.32 -15.52
CA ALA A 54 -6.74 -4.78 -14.48
C ALA A 54 -7.50 -3.83 -13.55
N VAL A 55 -8.31 -2.93 -14.10
CA VAL A 55 -9.12 -1.99 -13.32
C VAL A 55 -10.14 -2.73 -12.45
N ARG A 56 -10.80 -3.77 -12.98
CA ARG A 56 -11.75 -4.58 -12.21
C ARG A 56 -11.08 -5.31 -11.05
N LEU A 57 -9.94 -5.94 -11.32
CA LEU A 57 -9.19 -6.69 -10.30
C LEU A 57 -8.60 -5.75 -9.24
N ALA A 58 -8.13 -4.58 -9.64
CA ALA A 58 -7.65 -3.55 -8.72
C ALA A 58 -8.78 -3.05 -7.83
N ARG A 59 -9.96 -2.75 -8.39
CA ARG A 59 -11.13 -2.33 -7.61
C ARG A 59 -11.55 -3.38 -6.60
N LEU A 60 -11.68 -4.64 -7.02
CA LEU A 60 -11.99 -5.75 -6.11
C LEU A 60 -10.95 -5.86 -4.98
N THR A 61 -9.67 -5.71 -5.32
CA THR A 61 -8.58 -5.80 -4.34
C THR A 61 -8.61 -4.64 -3.35
N ALA A 62 -8.90 -3.42 -3.82
CA ALA A 62 -9.08 -2.27 -2.95
C ALA A 62 -10.26 -2.47 -1.99
N ASP A 63 -11.41 -2.92 -2.50
CA ASP A 63 -12.61 -3.17 -1.70
C ASP A 63 -12.37 -4.27 -0.63
N GLU A 64 -11.60 -5.31 -0.96
CA GLU A 64 -11.24 -6.39 -0.03
C GLU A 64 -10.21 -5.97 1.06
N LEU A 65 -9.34 -5.00 0.76
CA LEU A 65 -8.24 -4.60 1.66
C LEU A 65 -8.49 -3.32 2.44
N GLU A 66 -9.37 -2.43 1.96
CA GLU A 66 -9.66 -1.17 2.64
C GLU A 66 -10.11 -1.38 4.11
N PRO A 67 -11.04 -2.30 4.43
CA PRO A 67 -11.43 -2.54 5.82
C PRO A 67 -10.30 -3.08 6.68
N CYS A 68 -9.34 -3.80 6.07
CA CYS A 68 -8.20 -4.36 6.77
C CYS A 68 -7.23 -3.26 7.20
N VAL A 69 -6.80 -2.43 6.25
CA VAL A 69 -5.87 -1.32 6.52
C VAL A 69 -6.44 -0.35 7.55
N LEU A 70 -7.73 -0.03 7.46
CA LEU A 70 -8.38 0.92 8.38
C LEU A 70 -8.62 0.37 9.79
N ARG A 71 -8.79 -0.96 9.96
CA ARG A 71 -9.17 -1.56 11.26
C ARG A 71 -8.02 -2.21 12.02
N THR A 72 -7.06 -2.82 11.33
CA THR A 72 -6.02 -3.63 11.99
C THR A 72 -4.72 -2.85 12.25
N GLY A 73 -4.64 -1.59 11.83
CA GLY A 73 -3.39 -0.84 11.78
C GLY A 73 -2.54 -1.21 10.57
N SER A 74 -1.42 -0.50 10.37
CA SER A 74 -0.57 -0.68 9.18
C SER A 74 -0.03 -2.09 9.07
N ASN A 75 -0.22 -2.66 7.89
CA ASN A 75 0.45 -3.86 7.42
C ASN A 75 1.06 -3.48 6.08
N ILE A 76 2.39 -3.31 6.04
CA ILE A 76 3.09 -2.78 4.87
C ILE A 76 2.73 -3.51 3.58
N GLY A 77 2.58 -4.85 3.65
CA GLY A 77 2.15 -5.64 2.49
C GLY A 77 0.72 -5.30 2.03
N ALA A 78 -0.21 -5.10 2.96
CA ALA A 78 -1.57 -4.66 2.66
C ALA A 78 -1.60 -3.23 2.10
N ASP A 79 -0.86 -2.32 2.74
CA ASP A 79 -0.81 -0.90 2.40
C ASP A 79 -0.27 -0.72 0.98
N MET A 80 0.82 -1.43 0.64
CA MET A 80 1.40 -1.41 -0.71
C MET A 80 0.41 -1.89 -1.78
N VAL A 81 -0.30 -2.99 -1.52
CA VAL A 81 -1.26 -3.58 -2.48
C VAL A 81 -2.50 -2.69 -2.63
N LEU A 82 -2.99 -2.13 -1.52
CA LEU A 82 -4.13 -1.22 -1.51
C LEU A 82 -3.81 0.07 -2.25
N ALA A 83 -2.67 0.69 -1.96
CA ALA A 83 -2.25 1.92 -2.61
C ALA A 83 -2.00 1.71 -4.11
N ALA A 84 -1.34 0.60 -4.50
CA ALA A 84 -1.19 0.23 -5.90
C ALA A 84 -2.55 0.05 -6.59
N SER A 85 -3.51 -0.59 -5.91
CA SER A 85 -4.88 -0.75 -6.42
C SER A 85 -5.56 0.59 -6.64
N TYR A 86 -5.43 1.54 -5.70
CA TYR A 86 -5.97 2.89 -5.82
C TYR A 86 -5.42 3.66 -7.02
N ARG A 87 -4.11 3.56 -7.30
CA ARG A 87 -3.53 4.16 -8.50
C ARG A 87 -4.18 3.64 -9.77
N VAL A 88 -4.30 2.31 -9.88
CA VAL A 88 -4.87 1.65 -11.07
C VAL A 88 -6.33 2.02 -11.31
N VAL A 89 -7.12 2.23 -10.24
CA VAL A 89 -8.52 2.67 -10.38
C VAL A 89 -8.69 4.20 -10.51
N GLY A 90 -7.58 4.94 -10.67
CA GLY A 90 -7.61 6.39 -10.87
C GLY A 90 -7.88 7.19 -9.59
N GLN A 91 -7.48 6.67 -8.43
CA GLN A 91 -7.61 7.33 -7.12
C GLN A 91 -6.24 7.63 -6.48
N PRO A 92 -5.33 8.35 -7.16
CA PRO A 92 -3.95 8.55 -6.67
C PRO A 92 -3.88 9.31 -5.34
N ARG A 93 -4.86 10.15 -5.00
CA ARG A 93 -4.92 10.83 -3.69
C ARG A 93 -5.06 9.86 -2.52
N ARG A 94 -5.88 8.81 -2.67
CA ARG A 94 -6.01 7.77 -1.64
C ARG A 94 -4.77 6.91 -1.57
N ALA A 95 -4.12 6.64 -2.70
CA ALA A 95 -2.83 5.95 -2.72
C ALA A 95 -1.74 6.73 -1.97
N LEU A 96 -1.72 8.06 -2.13
CA LEU A 96 -0.81 8.96 -1.42
C LEU A 96 -0.97 8.81 0.10
N GLU A 97 -2.19 8.95 0.61
CA GLU A 97 -2.51 8.84 2.04
C GLU A 97 -2.06 7.49 2.62
N VAL A 98 -2.31 6.40 1.89
CA VAL A 98 -1.92 5.05 2.34
C VAL A 98 -0.40 4.87 2.36
N TYR A 99 0.33 5.37 1.35
CA TYR A 99 1.80 5.29 1.36
C TYR A 99 2.44 6.18 2.43
N GLU A 100 1.92 7.39 2.64
CA GLU A 100 2.38 8.27 3.71
C GLU A 100 2.18 7.61 5.08
N LEU A 101 1.01 7.01 5.31
CA LEU A 101 0.75 6.22 6.52
C LEU A 101 1.74 5.06 6.66
N ALA A 102 1.96 4.28 5.61
CA ALA A 102 2.90 3.15 5.64
C ALA A 102 4.33 3.59 6.00
N LEU A 103 4.77 4.77 5.54
CA LEU A 103 6.08 5.34 5.85
C LEU A 103 6.25 5.80 7.31
N GLU A 104 5.14 5.97 8.05
CA GLU A 104 5.19 6.19 9.50
C GLU A 104 5.61 4.92 10.25
N TYR A 105 5.32 3.74 9.70
CA TYR A 105 5.61 2.45 10.32
C TYR A 105 6.89 1.79 9.80
N ASP A 106 7.17 1.93 8.50
CA ASP A 106 8.34 1.32 7.86
C ASP A 106 8.94 2.22 6.78
N ARG A 107 10.26 2.34 6.76
CA ARG A 107 11.01 3.21 5.84
C ARG A 107 11.90 2.36 4.94
N ARG A 108 11.28 1.80 3.91
CA ARG A 108 11.93 0.92 2.91
C ARG A 108 11.87 1.52 1.50
N PRO A 109 12.83 1.19 0.61
CA PRO A 109 12.96 1.86 -0.68
C PRO A 109 11.71 1.69 -1.56
N GLU A 110 11.00 0.55 -1.48
CA GLU A 110 9.77 0.29 -2.23
C GLU A 110 8.67 1.32 -1.93
N LEU A 111 8.54 1.75 -0.67
CA LEU A 111 7.52 2.72 -0.26
C LEU A 111 7.85 4.10 -0.79
N TYR A 112 9.11 4.53 -0.69
CA TYR A 112 9.55 5.80 -1.25
C TYR A 112 9.41 5.83 -2.77
N PHE A 113 9.80 4.76 -3.45
CA PHE A 113 9.67 4.66 -4.90
C PHE A 113 8.21 4.78 -5.34
N ASN A 114 7.32 4.00 -4.72
CA ASN A 114 5.91 4.02 -5.08
C ASN A 114 5.21 5.34 -4.73
N LEU A 115 5.55 5.94 -3.58
CA LEU A 115 5.08 7.28 -3.22
C LEU A 115 5.53 8.32 -4.25
N GLY A 116 6.79 8.23 -4.70
CA GLY A 116 7.31 9.10 -5.75
C GLY A 116 6.52 8.97 -7.06
N GLN A 117 6.13 7.76 -7.45
CA GLN A 117 5.27 7.56 -8.62
C GLN A 117 3.90 8.20 -8.46
N VAL A 118 3.25 8.04 -7.29
CA VAL A 118 1.96 8.68 -7.01
C VAL A 118 2.06 10.20 -7.06
N GLN A 119 3.11 10.77 -6.48
CA GLN A 119 3.31 12.22 -6.48
C GLN A 119 3.56 12.75 -7.90
N ALA A 120 4.29 12.02 -8.74
CA ALA A 120 4.46 12.36 -10.14
C ALA A 120 3.13 12.33 -10.90
N GLU A 121 2.28 11.33 -10.68
CA GLU A 121 0.92 11.24 -11.24
C GLU A 121 0.03 12.41 -10.79
N LEU A 122 0.22 12.90 -9.57
CA LEU A 122 -0.48 14.06 -9.02
C LEU A 122 0.13 15.42 -9.46
N GLY A 123 1.27 15.39 -10.17
CA GLY A 123 1.98 16.59 -10.63
C GLY A 123 2.93 17.22 -9.61
N ASP A 124 3.11 16.65 -8.42
CA ASP A 124 4.10 17.10 -7.44
C ASP A 124 5.50 16.53 -7.77
N GLN A 125 6.11 17.11 -8.80
CA GLN A 125 7.40 16.66 -9.32
C GLN A 125 8.53 16.80 -8.31
N LEU A 126 8.50 17.83 -7.45
CA LEU A 126 9.58 18.07 -6.49
C LEU A 126 9.57 16.99 -5.40
N SER A 127 8.40 16.70 -4.81
CA SER A 127 8.29 15.63 -3.83
C SER A 127 8.57 14.27 -4.44
N ALA A 128 8.13 14.03 -5.68
CA ALA A 128 8.41 12.80 -6.41
C ALA A 128 9.92 12.56 -6.55
N VAL A 129 10.67 13.55 -7.05
CA VAL A 129 12.13 13.45 -7.22
C VAL A 129 12.84 13.23 -5.89
N ARG A 130 12.39 13.89 -4.81
CA ARG A 130 12.93 13.66 -3.48
C ARG A 130 12.74 12.21 -3.03
N ASN A 131 11.53 11.66 -3.16
CA ASN A 131 11.22 10.30 -2.75
C ASN A 131 11.92 9.26 -3.64
N PHE A 132 11.99 9.48 -4.95
CA PHE A 132 12.80 8.65 -5.85
C PHE A 132 14.28 8.67 -5.47
N THR A 133 14.82 9.84 -5.13
CA THR A 133 16.20 9.96 -4.66
C THR A 133 16.40 9.16 -3.37
N THR A 134 15.48 9.27 -2.41
CA THR A 134 15.52 8.47 -1.19
C THR A 134 15.49 6.97 -1.51
N ALA A 135 14.62 6.51 -2.40
CA ALA A 135 14.60 5.11 -2.82
C ALA A 135 15.96 4.66 -3.37
N CYS A 136 16.58 5.44 -4.27
CA CYS A 136 17.91 5.15 -4.83
C CYS A 136 19.04 5.16 -3.78
N LEU A 137 18.92 5.96 -2.72
CA LEU A 137 19.90 5.99 -1.63
C LEU A 137 19.82 4.75 -0.74
N TYR A 138 18.61 4.21 -0.54
CA TYR A 138 18.40 2.97 0.20
C TYR A 138 18.78 1.74 -0.64
N ASP A 139 18.41 1.75 -1.92
CA ASP A 139 18.72 0.70 -2.88
C ASP A 139 19.04 1.31 -4.27
N PRO A 140 20.33 1.30 -4.66
CA PRO A 140 20.77 1.83 -5.95
C PRO A 140 20.10 1.17 -7.18
N GLU A 141 19.55 -0.04 -7.08
CA GLU A 141 18.89 -0.72 -8.20
C GLU A 141 17.69 0.08 -8.73
N TYR A 142 17.03 0.86 -7.86
CA TYR A 142 15.95 1.76 -8.29
C TYR A 142 16.42 2.81 -9.30
N PHE A 143 17.69 3.19 -9.28
CA PHE A 143 18.22 4.13 -10.28
C PHE A 143 18.19 3.52 -11.69
N ASP A 144 18.48 2.22 -11.81
CA ASP A 144 18.42 1.50 -13.08
C ASP A 144 16.99 1.30 -13.56
N VAL A 145 16.05 1.01 -12.65
CA VAL A 145 14.61 0.93 -12.95
C VAL A 145 14.10 2.27 -13.48
N ILE A 146 14.35 3.37 -12.76
CA ILE A 146 13.96 4.73 -13.17
C ILE A 146 14.61 5.08 -14.52
N SER A 147 15.87 4.71 -14.73
CA SER A 147 16.58 4.99 -15.98
C SER A 147 15.95 4.33 -17.19
N LYS A 148 15.35 3.15 -17.03
CA LYS A 148 14.68 2.40 -18.10
C LYS A 148 13.27 2.93 -18.36
N GLU A 149 12.51 3.19 -17.29
CA GLU A 149 11.09 3.49 -17.39
C GLU A 149 10.78 4.99 -17.49
N GLN A 150 11.60 5.85 -16.86
CA GLN A 150 11.32 7.28 -16.68
C GLN A 150 12.59 8.15 -16.86
N PRO A 151 13.08 8.34 -18.09
CA PRO A 151 14.34 9.05 -18.36
C PRO A 151 14.38 10.50 -17.87
N GLU A 152 13.22 11.18 -17.85
CA GLU A 152 13.07 12.54 -17.34
C GLU A 152 13.30 12.59 -15.83
N VAL A 153 12.67 11.68 -15.10
CA VAL A 153 12.84 11.52 -13.65
C VAL A 153 14.29 11.17 -13.31
N ARG A 154 14.93 10.29 -14.08
CA ARG A 154 16.36 9.97 -13.90
C ARG A 154 17.23 11.22 -13.92
N ASN A 155 17.02 12.10 -14.90
CA ASN A 155 17.80 13.33 -15.03
C ASN A 155 17.58 14.25 -13.83
N ALA A 156 16.33 14.36 -13.36
CA ALA A 156 15.99 15.15 -12.18
C ALA A 156 16.62 14.59 -10.90
N VAL A 157 16.57 13.26 -10.69
CA VAL A 157 17.23 12.59 -9.55
C VAL A 157 18.75 12.81 -9.58
N ARG A 158 19.39 12.68 -10.75
CA ARG A 158 20.83 12.94 -10.90
C ARG A 158 21.18 14.39 -10.55
N ALA A 159 20.42 15.36 -11.06
CA ALA A 159 20.63 16.77 -10.76
C ALA A 159 20.43 17.06 -9.26
N TYR A 160 19.41 16.44 -8.65
CA TYR A 160 19.12 16.58 -7.23
C TYR A 160 20.24 16.00 -6.36
N LEU A 161 20.80 14.84 -6.71
CA LEU A 161 21.95 14.24 -6.01
C LEU A 161 23.19 15.14 -6.08
N GLN A 162 23.51 15.66 -7.27
CA GLN A 162 24.66 16.56 -7.47
C GLN A 162 24.55 17.87 -6.68
N ALA A 163 23.34 18.42 -6.59
CA ALA A 163 23.09 19.65 -5.84
C ALA A 163 23.20 19.47 -4.32
N ASN A 164 23.06 18.24 -3.81
CA ASN A 164 22.98 17.95 -2.38
C ASN A 164 24.14 17.08 -1.84
N THR A 165 25.16 16.78 -2.64
CA THR A 165 26.40 16.15 -2.15
C THR A 165 27.21 17.15 -1.33
N PRO A 166 27.51 16.87 -0.04
CA PRO A 166 28.41 17.73 0.74
C PRO A 166 29.82 17.72 0.13
N GLN A 167 30.41 18.92 0.01
CA GLN A 167 31.81 19.11 -0.42
C GLN A 167 32.80 18.63 0.63
#